data_AF-A0A9D9V3A4-F1
#
_entry.id   AF-A0A9D9V3A4-F1
#
_cell.length_a   1.000
_cell.length_b   1.000
_cell.length_c   1.000
_cell.angle_alpha   90.00
_cell.angle_beta   90.00
_cell.angle_gamma   90.00
#
_symmetry.space_group_name_H-M   'P 1'
#
loop_
_entity.id
_entity.type
_entity.pdbx_description
1 polymer ?
#
loop_
_entity_poly.entity_id
_entity_poly.type
_entity_poly.pdbx_seq_one_letter_code
_entity_poly.pdbx_strand_id
1 'polypeptide(L)'
;MKPQFFSEKIVSIFLIFFLVWFINPFSFWMTDAFHMTLLGLIVTFFSIFAMFLWGEVILDEREQLHRFIGTRFAYTAGGGLLLVGIIVQALSHKIDPWLPLVLTGMVLAKIVGRWYAEKRY
;
A
#
# COMPACT_ATOMS: atom_id res chain seq x y z
N MET A 1 15.87 -3.80 23.20
CA MET A 1 15.18 -3.12 22.09
C MET A 1 15.43 -3.93 20.82
N LYS A 2 14.42 -4.66 20.31
CA LYS A 2 14.61 -5.57 19.16
C LYS A 2 14.79 -4.76 17.86
N PRO A 3 15.54 -5.26 16.87
CA PRO A 3 15.82 -4.56 15.60
C PRO A 3 14.60 -4.55 14.65
N GLN A 4 13.41 -4.20 15.14
CA GLN A 4 12.15 -4.24 14.39
C GLN A 4 12.14 -3.22 13.24
N PHE A 5 12.64 -2.00 13.49
CA PHE A 5 12.73 -0.95 12.45
C PHE A 5 13.66 -1.30 11.29
N PHE A 6 14.74 -2.05 11.54
CA PHE A 6 15.65 -2.45 10.46
C PHE A 6 14.99 -3.50 9.56
N SER A 7 14.24 -4.44 10.16
CA SER A 7 13.52 -5.47 9.42
C SER A 7 12.38 -4.92 8.57
N GLU A 8 11.60 -3.97 9.08
CA GLU A 8 10.46 -3.39 8.35
C GLU A 8 10.91 -2.58 7.12
N LYS A 9 11.93 -1.74 7.29
CA LYS A 9 12.52 -0.95 6.19
C LYS A 9 13.04 -1.86 5.08
N ILE A 10 13.73 -2.93 5.44
CA ILE A 10 14.24 -3.91 4.47
C ILE A 10 13.09 -4.58 3.71
N VAL A 11 12.06 -5.05 4.42
CA VAL A 11 10.89 -5.68 3.78
C VAL A 11 10.17 -4.72 2.84
N SER A 12 10.03 -3.45 3.23
CA SER A 12 9.41 -2.41 2.40
C SER A 12 10.21 -2.16 1.11
N ILE A 13 11.54 -2.10 1.20
CA ILE A 13 12.43 -1.94 0.04
C ILE A 13 12.29 -3.12 -0.93
N PHE A 14 12.31 -4.36 -0.41
CA PHE A 14 12.10 -5.55 -1.24
C PHE A 14 10.72 -5.56 -1.90
N LEU A 15 9.67 -5.18 -1.17
CA LEU A 15 8.32 -5.10 -1.71
C LEU A 15 8.22 -4.09 -2.87
N ILE A 16 8.82 -2.90 -2.71
CA ILE A 16 8.88 -1.90 -3.78
C ILE A 16 9.64 -2.46 -4.99
N PHE A 17 10.79 -3.11 -4.75
CA PHE A 17 11.59 -3.71 -5.81
C PHE A 17 10.80 -4.75 -6.62
N PHE A 18 10.09 -5.67 -5.95
CA PHE A 18 9.28 -6.67 -6.62
C PHE A 18 8.08 -6.08 -7.35
N LEU A 19 7.43 -5.04 -6.82
CA LEU A 19 6.34 -4.34 -7.51
C LEU A 19 6.82 -3.65 -8.79
N VAL A 20 7.98 -2.98 -8.74
CA VAL A 20 8.58 -2.35 -9.93
C VAL A 20 8.97 -3.42 -10.96
N TRP A 21 9.52 -4.55 -10.51
CA TRP A 21 9.81 -5.67 -11.40
C TRP A 21 8.54 -6.23 -12.04
N PHE A 22 7.44 -6.33 -11.29
CA PHE A 22 6.16 -6.85 -11.79
C PHE A 22 5.53 -6.02 -12.91
N ILE A 23 5.78 -4.70 -12.93
CA ILE A 23 5.37 -3.83 -14.04
C ILE A 23 6.09 -4.20 -15.35
N ASN A 24 7.19 -4.96 -15.27
CA ASN A 24 7.99 -5.41 -16.39
C ASN A 24 8.43 -4.25 -17.32
N PRO A 25 9.09 -3.20 -16.78
CA PRO A 25 9.39 -1.97 -17.53
C PRO A 25 10.27 -2.19 -18.77
N PHE A 26 11.04 -3.28 -18.79
CA PHE A 26 11.95 -3.63 -19.89
C PHE A 26 11.43 -4.76 -20.77
N SER A 27 10.20 -5.25 -20.53
CA SER A 27 9.58 -6.37 -21.28
C SER A 27 10.46 -7.63 -21.37
N PHE A 28 11.36 -7.86 -20.40
CA PHE A 28 12.35 -8.94 -20.45
C PHE A 28 11.75 -10.34 -20.32
N TRP A 29 10.58 -10.45 -19.68
CA TRP A 29 9.99 -11.74 -19.32
C TRP A 29 8.57 -11.81 -19.91
N MET A 30 8.31 -12.84 -20.71
CA MET A 30 7.02 -13.03 -21.41
C MET A 30 6.26 -14.28 -20.89
N THR A 31 6.87 -15.09 -20.02
CA THR A 31 6.31 -16.36 -19.56
C THR A 31 5.29 -16.16 -18.43
N ASP A 32 4.10 -16.74 -18.59
CA ASP A 32 3.00 -16.66 -17.63
C ASP A 32 3.36 -17.24 -16.25
N ALA A 33 4.08 -18.37 -16.23
CA ALA A 33 4.54 -19.01 -15.00
C ALA A 33 5.43 -18.10 -14.13
N PHE A 34 6.24 -17.24 -14.74
CA PHE A 34 7.10 -16.31 -14.00
C PHE A 34 6.32 -15.14 -13.39
N HIS A 35 5.26 -14.67 -14.07
CA HIS A 35 4.38 -13.64 -13.53
C HIS A 35 3.63 -14.16 -12.31
N MET A 36 3.18 -15.41 -12.35
CA MET A 36 2.47 -16.05 -11.23
C MET A 36 3.36 -16.27 -10.00
N THR A 37 4.62 -16.68 -10.18
CA THR A 37 5.56 -16.82 -9.05
C THR A 37 5.90 -15.47 -8.43
N LEU A 38 6.10 -14.44 -9.26
CA LEU A 38 6.36 -13.07 -8.80
C LEU A 38 5.17 -12.50 -8.02
N LEU A 39 3.94 -12.74 -8.49
CA LEU A 39 2.73 -12.38 -7.76
C LEU A 39 2.68 -13.05 -6.38
N GLY A 40 3.00 -14.35 -6.31
CA GLY A 40 3.07 -15.08 -5.05
C GLY A 40 4.09 -14.47 -4.06
N LEU A 41 5.25 -14.04 -4.56
CA LEU A 41 6.24 -13.34 -3.74
C LEU A 41 5.71 -11.99 -3.24
N ILE A 42 5.09 -11.18 -4.10
CA ILE A 42 4.53 -9.88 -3.72
C ILE A 42 3.48 -10.07 -2.61
N VAL A 43 2.57 -11.03 -2.76
CA VAL A 43 1.56 -11.33 -1.75
C VAL A 43 2.20 -11.77 -0.43
N THR A 44 3.24 -12.59 -0.49
CA THR A 44 3.97 -13.05 0.70
C THR A 44 4.65 -11.90 1.43
N PHE A 45 5.42 -11.07 0.72
CA PHE A 45 6.09 -9.90 1.31
C PHE A 45 5.10 -8.86 1.83
N PHE A 46 4.00 -8.63 1.12
CA PHE A 46 2.94 -7.74 1.58
C PHE A 46 2.27 -8.26 2.86
N SER A 47 2.04 -9.57 2.96
CA SER A 47 1.49 -10.19 4.17
C SER A 47 2.43 -10.03 5.37
N ILE A 48 3.73 -10.25 5.16
CA ILE A 48 4.76 -10.03 6.19
C ILE A 48 4.79 -8.55 6.61
N PHE A 49 4.76 -7.63 5.65
CA PHE A 49 4.70 -6.20 5.92
C PHE A 49 3.44 -5.81 6.73
N ALA A 50 2.27 -6.34 6.35
CA ALA A 50 1.02 -6.09 7.06
C ALA A 50 1.04 -6.62 8.51
N MET A 51 1.73 -7.74 8.78
CA MET A 51 1.93 -8.24 10.14
C MET A 51 2.73 -7.27 11.00
N PHE A 52 3.75 -6.62 10.44
CA PHE A 52 4.51 -5.60 11.18
C PHE A 52 3.65 -4.39 11.52
N LEU A 53 2.83 -3.93 10.58
CA LEU A 53 1.91 -2.80 10.79
C LEU A 53 0.90 -3.07 11.93
N TRP A 54 0.46 -4.32 12.08
CA TRP A 54 -0.44 -4.72 13.18
C TRP A 54 0.27 -4.72 14.55
N GLY A 55 1.55 -5.05 14.58
CA GLY A 55 2.34 -5.20 15.80
C GLY A 55 2.89 -3.89 16.40
N GLU A 56 2.65 -2.75 15.75
CA GLU A 56 3.13 -1.44 16.21
C GLU A 56 2.47 -1.02 17.53
N VAL A 57 3.27 -0.84 18.57
CA VAL A 57 2.85 -0.28 19.86
C VAL A 57 3.35 1.16 19.96
N ILE A 58 2.43 2.09 20.15
CA ILE A 58 2.72 3.51 20.30
C ILE A 58 3.22 3.77 21.72
N LEU A 59 4.46 4.24 21.88
CA LEU A 59 5.05 4.53 23.19
C LEU A 59 5.30 6.02 23.46
N ASP A 60 5.42 6.86 22.42
CA ASP A 60 5.75 8.29 22.51
C ASP A 60 4.87 9.18 21.59
N GLU A 61 4.59 10.41 22.01
CA GLU A 61 3.89 11.44 21.22
C GLU A 61 4.62 11.77 19.91
N ARG A 62 5.96 11.72 19.91
CA ARG A 62 6.76 11.93 18.69
C ARG A 62 6.49 10.87 17.64
N GLU A 63 6.38 9.62 18.08
CA GLU A 63 6.09 8.48 17.21
C GLU A 63 4.66 8.57 16.64
N GLN A 64 3.69 9.04 17.43
CA GLN A 64 2.34 9.34 16.94
C GLN A 64 2.35 10.38 15.83
N LEU A 65 3.10 11.48 16.01
CA LEU A 65 3.20 12.53 15.00
C LEU A 65 3.81 12.01 13.69
N HIS A 66 4.91 11.26 13.76
CA HIS A 66 5.54 10.67 12.58
C HIS A 66 4.59 9.73 11.83
N ARG A 67 3.84 8.89 12.56
CA ARG A 67 2.83 7.99 11.97
C ARG A 67 1.66 8.76 11.35
N PHE A 68 1.18 9.82 11.99
CA PHE A 68 0.12 10.67 11.43
C PHE A 68 0.55 11.30 10.11
N ILE A 69 1.76 11.88 10.09
CA ILE A 69 2.34 12.49 8.89
C ILE A 69 2.46 11.42 7.79
N GLY A 70 3.09 10.28 8.08
CA GLY A 70 3.28 9.19 7.12
C GLY A 70 1.97 8.67 6.55
N THR A 71 0.97 8.42 7.41
CA THR A 71 -0.36 7.94 6.99
C THR A 71 -1.05 8.96 6.08
N ARG A 72 -0.95 10.26 6.40
CA ARG A 72 -1.57 11.32 5.60
C ARG A 72 -0.93 11.41 4.21
N PHE A 73 0.40 11.36 4.13
CA PHE A 73 1.13 11.34 2.86
C PHE A 73 0.77 10.10 2.02
N ALA A 74 0.76 8.91 2.64
CA ALA A 74 0.38 7.67 1.96
C ALA A 74 -1.06 7.72 1.42
N TYR A 75 -2.00 8.23 2.21
CA TYR A 75 -3.39 8.39 1.79
C TYR A 75 -3.54 9.36 0.61
N THR A 76 -2.89 10.53 0.67
CA THR A 76 -2.99 11.52 -0.42
C THR A 76 -2.28 11.07 -1.68
N ALA A 77 -1.09 10.46 -1.56
CA ALA A 77 -0.36 9.93 -2.70
C ALA A 77 -1.11 8.75 -3.35
N GLY A 78 -1.56 7.79 -2.55
CA GLY A 78 -2.33 6.63 -3.03
C GLY A 78 -3.65 7.03 -3.69
N GLY A 79 -4.43 7.89 -3.03
CA GLY A 79 -5.67 8.43 -3.60
C GLY A 79 -5.44 9.23 -4.88
N GLY A 80 -4.38 10.04 -4.93
CA GLY A 80 -3.99 10.81 -6.12
C GLY A 80 -3.60 9.91 -7.30
N LEU A 81 -2.78 8.88 -7.05
CA LEU A 81 -2.38 7.91 -8.07
C LEU A 81 -3.57 7.11 -8.61
N LEU A 82 -4.49 6.67 -7.74
CA LEU A 82 -5.71 6.00 -8.17
C LEU A 82 -6.58 6.91 -9.03
N LEU A 83 -6.75 8.18 -8.65
CA LEU A 83 -7.51 9.15 -9.42
C LEU A 83 -6.91 9.34 -10.83
N VAL A 84 -5.59 9.52 -10.92
CA VAL A 84 -4.87 9.64 -12.19
C VAL A 84 -5.08 8.37 -13.04
N GLY A 85 -4.95 7.18 -12.43
CA GLY A 85 -5.21 5.91 -13.11
C GLY A 85 -6.63 5.80 -13.67
N ILE A 86 -7.64 6.21 -12.91
CA ILE A 86 -9.05 6.24 -13.34
C ILE A 86 -9.23 7.18 -14.53
N ILE A 87 -8.65 8.38 -14.48
CA ILE A 87 -8.72 9.35 -15.58
C ILE A 87 -8.12 8.75 -16.85
N VAL A 88 -6.93 8.16 -16.77
CA VAL A 88 -6.25 7.53 -17.93
C VAL A 88 -7.06 6.38 -18.50
N GLN A 89 -7.62 5.51 -17.64
CA GLN A 89 -8.48 4.40 -18.07
C GLN A 89 -9.79 4.86 -18.70
N ALA A 90 -10.42 5.90 -18.14
CA ALA A 90 -11.66 6.47 -18.65
C ALA A 90 -11.46 7.09 -20.04
N LEU A 91 -10.37 7.84 -20.25
CA LEU A 91 -9.98 8.38 -21.55
C LEU A 91 -9.65 7.29 -22.58
N SER A 92 -9.20 6.13 -22.10
CA SER A 92 -8.91 4.96 -22.95
C SER A 92 -10.14 4.07 -23.22
N HIS A 93 -11.32 4.44 -22.71
CA HIS A 93 -12.55 3.64 -22.77
C HIS A 93 -12.42 2.19 -22.25
N LYS A 94 -11.44 1.92 -21.39
CA LYS A 94 -11.18 0.62 -20.77
C LYS A 94 -11.15 0.81 -19.26
N ILE A 95 -12.34 0.93 -18.68
CA ILE A 95 -12.51 1.17 -17.25
C ILE A 95 -12.39 -0.15 -16.51
N ASP A 96 -11.39 -0.26 -15.65
CA ASP A 96 -11.30 -1.35 -14.69
C ASP A 96 -12.09 -0.97 -13.41
N PRO A 97 -13.16 -1.69 -13.06
CA PRO A 97 -13.96 -1.41 -11.86
C PRO A 97 -13.16 -1.46 -10.56
N TRP A 98 -12.01 -2.15 -10.52
CA TRP A 98 -11.19 -2.27 -9.32
C TRP A 98 -10.63 -0.93 -8.85
N LEU A 99 -10.22 -0.04 -9.76
CA LEU A 99 -9.62 1.25 -9.36
C LEU A 99 -10.63 2.13 -8.58
N PRO A 100 -11.85 2.40 -9.09
CA PRO A 100 -12.87 3.14 -8.34
C PRO A 100 -13.30 2.45 -7.05
N LEU A 101 -13.36 1.11 -7.04
CA LEU A 101 -13.75 0.34 -5.85
C LEU A 101 -12.71 0.51 -4.74
N VAL A 102 -11.41 0.42 -5.07
CA VAL A 102 -10.32 0.64 -4.11
C VAL A 102 -10.35 2.07 -3.57
N LEU A 103 -10.53 3.08 -4.42
CA LEU A 103 -10.63 4.48 -3.98
C LEU A 103 -11.81 4.68 -3.03
N THR A 104 -12.96 4.09 -3.35
CA THR A 104 -14.16 4.12 -2.49
C THR A 104 -13.88 3.45 -1.15
N GLY A 105 -13.27 2.26 -1.15
CA GLY A 105 -12.86 1.54 0.06
C GLY A 105 -11.92 2.36 0.94
N MET A 106 -10.92 3.03 0.35
CA MET A 106 -10.01 3.92 1.08
C MET A 106 -10.74 5.09 1.74
N VAL A 107 -11.67 5.74 1.04
CA VAL A 107 -12.48 6.84 1.58
C VAL A 107 -13.36 6.36 2.74
N LEU A 108 -14.06 5.24 2.56
CA LEU A 108 -14.88 4.64 3.62
C LEU A 108 -14.05 4.27 4.84
N ALA A 109 -12.89 3.61 4.65
CA ALA A 109 -11.99 3.24 5.74
C ALA A 109 -11.54 4.47 6.54
N LYS A 110 -11.23 5.59 5.87
CA LYS A 110 -10.87 6.84 6.54
C LYS A 110 -12.02 7.44 7.36
N ILE A 111 -13.23 7.42 6.81
CA ILE A 111 -14.43 7.93 7.51
C ILE A 111 -14.72 7.08 8.76
N VAL A 112 -14.74 5.75 8.60
CA VAL A 112 -14.99 4.81 9.70
C VAL A 112 -13.91 4.91 10.77
N GLY A 113 -12.63 4.97 10.36
CA GLY A 113 -11.52 5.12 11.29
C GLY A 113 -11.60 6.43 12.08
N ARG A 114 -12.01 7.52 11.44
CA ARG A 114 -12.24 8.81 12.12
C ARG A 114 -13.39 8.73 13.13
N TRP A 115 -14.53 8.16 12.75
CA TRP A 115 -15.67 7.99 13.67
C TRP A 115 -15.33 7.09 14.86
N TYR A 116 -14.56 6.01 14.64
CA TYR A 116 -14.09 5.17 15.72
C TYR A 116 -13.19 5.93 16.69
N ALA A 117 -12.25 6.74 16.16
CA ALA A 117 -11.37 7.57 16.97
C ALA A 117 -12.16 8.60 17.80
N GLU A 118 -13.08 9.34 17.18
CA GLU A 118 -13.94 10.34 17.85
C GLU A 118 -14.83 9.73 18.95
N LYS A 119 -15.19 8.45 18.84
CA LYS A 119 -16.03 7.77 19.85
C LYS A 119 -15.20 7.19 21.00
N ARG A 120 -13.94 6.83 20.75
CA ARG A 120 -13.10 6.09 21.70
C ARG A 120 -12.16 7.00 22.50
N TYR A 121 -11.79 8.16 21.94
CA TYR A 121 -10.88 9.15 22.50
C TYR A 121 -11.56 10.52 22.50
#